data_AF-A0A7C4H0M6-F1
#
_entry.id   AF-A0A7C4H0M6-F1
#
_cell.length_a   1.000
_cell.length_b   1.000
_cell.length_c   1.000
_cell.angle_alpha   90.00
_cell.angle_beta   90.00
_cell.angle_gamma   90.00
#
_symmetry.space_group_name_H-M   'P 1'
#
loop_
_entity.id
_entity.type
_entity.pdbx_description
1 polymer ?
#
loop_
_entity_poly.entity_id
_entity_poly.type
_entity_poly.pdbx_seq_one_letter_code
_entity_poly.pdbx_strand_id
1 'polypeptide(L)' 'MLQARSFLRKKIHVSGNEYYYIHIPAKLAHDSQFPFKDGDELRIIVDTSKKRMIIEKTGYSGRKKGRKVRGGL' A
#
# COMPACT_ATOMS: atom_id res chain seq x y z
N MET A 1 -11.01 -8.65 8.77
CA MET A 1 -10.02 -8.53 7.69
C MET A 1 -10.77 -8.39 6.38
N LEU A 2 -10.65 -7.24 5.71
CA LEU A 2 -11.35 -7.00 4.45
C LEU A 2 -10.64 -7.74 3.32
N GLN A 3 -11.40 -8.46 2.48
CA GLN A 3 -10.85 -9.22 1.36
C GLN A 3 -11.74 -9.09 0.13
N ALA A 4 -11.09 -9.05 -1.04
CA ALA A 4 -11.76 -9.19 -2.32
C ALA A 4 -10.82 -9.89 -3.30
N ARG A 5 -11.40 -10.54 -4.32
CA ARG A 5 -10.64 -11.07 -5.45
C ARG A 5 -10.58 -10.01 -6.54
N SER A 6 -9.44 -9.88 -7.17
CA SER A 6 -9.20 -9.04 -8.34
C SER A 6 -8.17 -9.72 -9.22
N PHE A 7 -8.04 -9.25 -10.46
CA PHE A 7 -7.08 -9.77 -11.42
C PHE A 7 -6.03 -8.72 -11.71
N LEU A 8 -4.77 -9.15 -11.79
CA LEU A 8 -3.69 -8.31 -12.29
C LEU A 8 -3.88 -8.13 -13.79
N ARG A 9 -3.95 -6.88 -14.25
CA ARG A 9 -4.05 -6.55 -15.68
C ARG A 9 -2.73 -5.95 -16.14
N LYS A 10 -2.27 -6.35 -17.32
CA LYS A 10 -1.11 -5.75 -17.98
C LYS A 10 -1.60 -4.80 -19.07
N LYS A 11 -1.02 -3.61 -19.16
CA LYS A 11 -1.23 -2.70 -20.29
C LYS A 11 0.13 -2.23 -20.81
N ILE A 12 0.31 -2.35 -22.11
CA ILE A 12 1.47 -1.82 -22.81
C ILE A 12 1.18 -0.35 -23.12
N HIS A 13 2.03 0.55 -22.62
CA HIS A 13 1.91 1.97 -22.93
C HIS A 13 2.56 2.26 -24.29
N VAL A 14 2.09 3.30 -24.98
CA VAL A 14 2.60 3.69 -26.31
C VAL A 14 4.09 4.06 -26.27
N SER A 15 4.60 4.44 -25.10
CA SER A 15 6.03 4.72 -24.87
C SER A 15 6.92 3.48 -24.81
N GLY A 16 6.38 2.26 -24.98
CA GLY A 16 7.10 1.00 -24.83
C GLY A 16 7.25 0.51 -23.38
N ASN A 17 6.84 1.31 -22.40
CA ASN A 17 6.85 0.90 -21.00
C ASN A 17 5.64 0.01 -20.68
N GLU A 18 5.88 -1.05 -19.91
CA GLU A 18 4.84 -1.96 -19.45
C GLU A 18 4.41 -1.62 -18.04
N TYR A 19 3.10 -1.52 -17.83
CA TYR A 19 2.53 -1.28 -16.51
C TYR A 19 1.53 -2.36 -16.16
N TYR A 20 1.57 -2.77 -14.90
CA TYR A 20 0.54 -3.61 -14.31
C TYR A 20 -0.43 -2.76 -13.50
N TYR A 21 -1.71 -3.10 -13.58
CA TYR A 21 -2.80 -2.43 -12.89
C TYR A 21 -3.57 -3.45 -12.04
N ILE A 22 -3.87 -3.07 -10.81
CA ILE A 22 -4.77 -3.81 -9.92
C ILE A 22 -5.95 -2.89 -9.63
N HIS A 23 -7.16 -3.34 -9.95
CA HIS A 23 -8.37 -2.65 -9.53
C HIS A 23 -8.72 -3.06 -8.10
N ILE A 24 -8.83 -2.09 -7.21
CA ILE A 24 -9.37 -2.29 -5.86
C ILE A 24 -10.90 -2.19 -5.96
N PRO A 25 -11.66 -3.26 -5.64
CA PRO A 25 -13.12 -3.22 -5.71
C PRO A 25 -13.71 -2.14 -4.80
N ALA A 26 -14.78 -1.48 -5.26
CA ALA A 26 -15.43 -0.38 -4.53
C ALA A 26 -15.83 -0.78 -3.09
N LYS A 27 -16.26 -2.03 -2.88
CA LYS A 27 -16.58 -2.57 -1.55
C LYS A 27 -15.42 -2.53 -0.54
N LEU A 28 -14.16 -2.54 -1.03
CA LEU A 28 -12.99 -2.34 -0.18
C LEU A 28 -12.66 -0.85 -0.05
N ALA A 29 -12.69 -0.11 -1.16
CA ALA A 29 -12.29 1.29 -1.20
C ALA A 29 -13.21 2.23 -0.41
N HIS A 30 -14.50 1.89 -0.29
CA HIS A 30 -15.48 2.66 0.49
C HIS A 30 -15.53 2.28 1.97
N ASP A 31 -14.79 1.25 2.38
CA ASP A 31 -14.75 0.85 3.79
C ASP A 31 -13.95 1.87 4.61
N SER A 32 -14.46 2.22 5.79
CA SER A 32 -13.80 3.14 6.74
C SER A 32 -12.38 2.72 7.13
N GLN A 33 -12.04 1.43 7.03
CA GLN A 33 -10.71 0.88 7.32
C GLN A 33 -9.76 0.92 6.12
N PHE A 34 -10.21 1.33 4.94
CA PHE A 34 -9.36 1.46 3.77
C PHE A 34 -8.35 2.60 3.96
N PRO A 35 -7.04 2.32 3.97
CA PRO A 35 -6.07 3.29 4.44
C PRO A 35 -5.65 4.29 3.36
N PHE A 36 -5.92 4.04 2.08
CA PHE A 36 -5.39 4.82 0.95
C PHE A 36 -6.40 5.86 0.43
N LYS A 37 -5.89 6.95 -0.12
CA LYS A 37 -6.65 8.02 -0.76
C LYS A 37 -5.96 8.42 -2.07
N ASP A 38 -6.72 9.09 -2.94
CA ASP A 38 -6.17 9.68 -4.15
C ASP A 38 -5.05 10.68 -3.80
N GLY A 39 -3.96 10.64 -4.56
CA GLY A 39 -2.76 11.45 -4.32
C GLY A 39 -1.82 10.96 -3.22
N ASP A 40 -2.15 9.89 -2.48
CA ASP A 40 -1.19 9.27 -1.55
C ASP A 40 0.00 8.72 -2.32
N GLU A 41 1.21 9.02 -1.85
CA GLU A 41 2.42 8.35 -2.33
C GLU A 41 2.55 6.96 -1.67
N LEU A 42 2.88 5.96 -2.49
CA LEU A 42 2.85 4.56 -2.11
C LEU A 42 4.23 3.91 -2.26
N ARG A 43 4.62 3.11 -1.27
CA ARG A 43 5.74 2.18 -1.34
C ARG A 43 5.22 0.80 -1.73
N ILE A 44 5.77 0.24 -2.80
CA ILE A 44 5.44 -1.11 -3.29
C ILE A 44 6.64 -2.02 -3.06
N ILE A 45 6.41 -3.16 -2.40
CA ILE A 45 7.45 -4.13 -2.06
C ILE A 45 7.04 -5.50 -2.59
N VAL A 46 7.94 -6.16 -3.32
CA VAL A 46 7.75 -7.56 -3.78
C VAL A 46 8.50 -8.49 -2.83
N ASP A 47 7.76 -9.27 -2.04
CA ASP A 47 8.29 -10.29 -1.14
C ASP A 47 8.23 -11.65 -1.85
N THR A 48 9.32 -11.99 -2.53
CA THR A 48 9.45 -13.22 -3.32
C THR A 48 9.42 -14.48 -2.45
N SER A 49 9.93 -14.40 -1.22
CA SER A 49 9.95 -15.52 -0.27
C SER A 49 8.54 -15.99 0.10
N LYS A 50 7.59 -15.04 0.23
CA LYS A 50 6.19 -15.31 0.57
C LYS A 50 5.25 -15.19 -0.62
N LYS A 51 5.79 -15.03 -1.84
CA LYS A 51 5.02 -14.87 -3.09
C LYS A 51 3.90 -13.83 -2.99
N ARG A 52 4.20 -12.67 -2.40
CA ARG A 52 3.23 -11.60 -2.18
C ARG A 52 3.80 -10.24 -2.52
N MET A 53 2.90 -9.30 -2.82
CA MET A 53 3.22 -7.89 -2.93
C MET A 53 2.59 -7.13 -1.76
N ILE A 54 3.32 -6.18 -1.21
CA ILE A 54 2.89 -5.33 -0.11
C ILE A 54 2.85 -3.89 -0.62
N ILE A 55 1.76 -3.18 -0.34
CA ILE A 55 1.59 -1.76 -0.67
C ILE A 55 1.40 -1.01 0.65
N GLU A 56 2.22 0.01 0.88
CA GLU A 56 2.24 0.82 2.10
C GLU A 56 2.24 2.31 1.73
N LYS A 57 1.80 3.20 2.63
CA LYS A 57 2.01 4.65 2.44
C LYS A 57 3.48 4.99 2.66
N THR A 58 4.06 5.84 1.81
CA THR A 58 5.35 6.47 2.12
C THR A 58 5.14 7.45 3.30
N GLY A 59 6.14 7.57 4.18
CA GLY A 59 6.04 8.46 5.35
C GLY A 59 5.21 7.95 6.53
N TYR A 60 4.47 6.84 6.39
CA TYR A 60 3.89 6.11 7.52
C TYR A 60 4.94 5.17 8.15
N SER A 61 6.17 5.66 8.31
CA SER A 61 7.03 5.12 9.36
C SER A 61 6.26 5.41 10.64
N GLY A 62 5.61 4.38 11.21
CA GLY A 62 4.84 4.53 12.44
C GLY A 62 5.62 5.41 13.40
N ARG A 63 4.96 6.45 13.94
CA ARG A 63 5.54 7.37 14.93
C ARG A 63 6.26 6.55 16.02
N LYS A 64 7.52 6.19 15.80
CA LYS A 64 8.53 6.03 16.82
C LYS A 64 9.05 7.44 17.09
N LYS A 65 8.14 8.33 17.54
CA LYS A 65 8.58 9.44 18.38
C LYS A 65 8.94 8.75 19.68
N GLY A 66 10.23 8.47 19.84
CA GLY A 66 10.80 7.82 21.01
C GLY A 66 10.14 8.38 22.27
N ARG A 67 9.59 7.45 23.05
CA ARG A 67 9.11 7.63 24.41
C ARG A 67 10.06 8.60 25.12
N LYS A 68 9.59 9.79 25.47
CA LYS A 68 10.29 10.69 26.40
C LYS A 68 10.26 9.95 27.74
N VAL A 69 11.27 9.14 28.01
CA VAL A 69 11.46 8.54 29.34
C VAL A 69 11.89 9.70 30.24
N ARG A 70 10.98 10.08 31.13
CA ARG A 70 11.30 10.84 32.33
C ARG A 70 12.30 10.01 33.14
N GLY A 71 13.51 10.53 33.30
CA GLY A 71 14.37 10.32 34.47
C GLY A 71 14.98 11.70 34.74
N GLY A 72 14.82 12.34 35.90
CA GLY A 72 14.77 11.76 37.23
C GLY A 72 16.19 11.76 37.79
N LEU A 73 16.68 12.95 38.15
CA LEU A 73 17.48 13.32 39.31
C LEU A 73 17.75 14.83 39.24
#